data_AF-A0A140KNI1-F1
#
_entry.id   AF-A0A140KNI1-F1
#
_cell.length_a   1.000
_cell.length_b   1.000
_cell.length_c   1.000
_cell.angle_alpha   90.00
_cell.angle_beta   90.00
_cell.angle_gamma   90.00
#
_symmetry.space_group_name_H-M   'P 1'
#
loop_
_entity.id
_entity.type
_entity.pdbx_description
1 polymer ?
#
loop_
_entity_poly.entity_id
_entity_poly.type
_entity_poly.pdbx_seq_one_letter_code
_entity_poly.pdbx_strand_id
1 'polypeptide(L)'
;MPLPRYSLDDGGDGDEEFEESYTSNAGASSSRLPPTSSLPSGAGGLSTGYSQTPSLAGDRSTSPSLSAYDAPSSLDIDALLESDGGPTTHKGRPTATSSGWPYGLTSPVARLNPFEQLTLFMATQKASPEILPFPTTPFDLLIGQMEQQQSILDSLLHLSHLNPSTFDETADEAQAAGAGVDEDEYLRLNLVQVDLERCKWLLKQIVRSRMDLLQKYAGFVVGRAREKAKLNASEARFLDEFWQLKKDHFHSAVLGYLPEQLHDLTAGQPTDQDAQQPSNSSNMVPGPDLDAPVFIRCLQDCGSINLPDNEQATLSAESVHLLRYRSIRHLVYQGSVVLL
;
A
#
# COMPACT_ATOMS: atom_id res chain seq x y z
N MET A 1 8.69 -26.56 47.00
CA MET A 1 8.96 -27.42 45.83
C MET A 1 10.23 -26.89 45.17
N PRO A 2 11.37 -27.59 45.24
CA PRO A 2 12.60 -27.16 44.59
C PRO A 2 12.59 -27.53 43.10
N LEU A 3 13.22 -26.71 42.26
CA LEU A 3 13.35 -26.91 40.81
C LEU A 3 14.41 -27.97 40.49
N PRO A 4 14.24 -28.79 39.44
CA PRO A 4 15.17 -29.85 39.08
C PRO A 4 16.41 -29.31 38.34
N ARG A 5 17.57 -29.87 38.68
CA ARG A 5 18.86 -29.65 38.01
C ARG A 5 18.95 -30.55 36.77
N TYR A 6 19.29 -29.97 35.62
CA TYR A 6 19.72 -30.72 34.45
C TYR A 6 21.21 -31.05 34.58
N SER A 7 21.54 -32.34 34.53
CA SER A 7 22.88 -32.88 34.37
C SER A 7 23.21 -32.95 32.86
N LEU A 8 24.31 -32.30 32.47
CA LEU A 8 24.96 -32.49 31.18
C LEU A 8 25.64 -33.87 31.19
N ASP A 9 25.20 -34.75 30.31
CA ASP A 9 25.85 -36.02 30.00
C ASP A 9 26.58 -35.87 28.66
N ASP A 10 27.82 -36.33 28.64
CA ASP A 10 28.86 -36.11 27.65
C ASP A 10 29.17 -37.44 26.93
N GLY A 11 29.31 -37.38 25.61
CA GLY A 11 30.06 -38.38 24.84
C GLY A 11 29.26 -39.19 23.82
N GLY A 12 29.60 -39.00 22.54
CA GLY A 12 29.31 -39.96 21.48
C GLY A 12 29.47 -39.41 20.07
N ASP A 13 30.71 -39.25 19.61
CA ASP A 13 31.08 -39.07 18.21
C ASP A 13 30.51 -40.21 17.34
N GLY A 14 29.85 -39.84 16.25
CA GLY A 14 29.38 -40.74 15.22
C GLY A 14 29.14 -39.95 13.94
N ASP A 15 30.11 -40.03 13.03
CA ASP A 15 30.03 -39.45 11.68
C ASP A 15 28.85 -40.05 10.90
N GLU A 16 27.82 -39.26 10.61
CA GLU A 16 26.83 -39.60 9.58
C GLU A 16 26.71 -38.46 8.55
N GLU A 17 27.18 -38.82 7.35
CA GLU A 17 27.17 -38.09 6.10
C GLU A 17 25.73 -37.80 5.66
N PHE A 18 25.34 -36.52 5.60
CA PHE A 18 23.98 -36.10 5.23
C PHE A 18 23.87 -35.95 3.70
N GLU A 19 23.36 -36.98 3.02
CA GLU A 19 22.96 -36.88 1.60
C GLU A 19 21.65 -36.08 1.47
N GLU A 20 21.74 -34.83 1.03
CA GLU A 20 20.58 -34.04 0.58
C GLU A 20 20.15 -34.46 -0.82
N SER A 21 19.07 -35.24 -0.93
CA SER A 21 18.41 -35.52 -2.21
C SER A 21 17.31 -34.48 -2.50
N TYR A 22 17.64 -33.55 -3.40
CA TYR A 22 16.66 -32.67 -4.06
C TYR A 22 15.80 -33.49 -5.04
N THR A 23 14.51 -33.68 -4.72
CA THR A 23 13.52 -34.12 -5.72
C THR A 23 12.68 -32.92 -6.19
N SER A 24 12.95 -32.49 -7.41
CA SER A 24 12.20 -31.49 -8.17
C SER A 24 10.84 -32.02 -8.61
N ASN A 25 9.74 -31.39 -8.17
CA ASN A 25 8.40 -31.68 -8.63
C ASN A 25 8.04 -30.79 -9.83
N ALA A 26 8.31 -31.27 -11.03
CA ALA A 26 7.83 -30.70 -12.29
C ALA A 26 6.67 -31.58 -12.80
N GLY A 27 5.45 -31.04 -12.78
CA GLY A 27 4.24 -31.78 -13.16
C GLY A 27 3.20 -30.88 -13.82
N ALA A 28 3.16 -30.96 -15.14
CA ALA A 28 2.33 -30.25 -16.10
C ALA A 28 0.83 -30.09 -15.75
N SER A 29 0.31 -28.88 -16.00
CA SER A 29 -1.11 -28.65 -16.25
C SER A 29 -1.46 -29.12 -17.67
N SER A 30 -2.42 -30.03 -17.79
CA SER A 30 -3.10 -30.34 -19.05
C SER A 30 -4.61 -30.26 -18.84
N SER A 31 -5.21 -29.38 -19.63
CA SER A 31 -6.64 -29.12 -19.78
C SER A 31 -7.42 -30.39 -20.11
N ARG A 32 -8.50 -30.67 -19.36
CA ARG A 32 -9.59 -31.55 -19.78
C ARG A 32 -10.94 -30.97 -19.37
N LEU A 33 -11.76 -30.71 -20.39
CA LEU A 33 -13.15 -30.26 -20.33
C LEU A 33 -14.08 -31.30 -19.66
N PRO A 34 -15.21 -30.88 -19.08
CA PRO A 34 -16.18 -31.80 -18.49
C PRO A 34 -17.10 -32.44 -19.56
N PRO A 35 -17.51 -33.71 -19.40
CA PRO A 35 -18.50 -34.35 -20.26
C PRO A 35 -19.93 -34.05 -19.81
N THR A 36 -20.79 -33.88 -20.82
CA THR A 36 -22.24 -33.68 -20.73
C THR A 36 -22.95 -34.95 -20.25
N SER A 37 -23.78 -34.86 -19.23
CA SER A 37 -24.63 -35.96 -18.74
C SER A 37 -25.91 -36.09 -19.57
N SER A 38 -26.17 -37.32 -20.03
CA SER A 38 -27.34 -37.79 -20.76
C SER A 38 -28.57 -37.97 -19.85
N LEU A 39 -29.76 -37.62 -20.35
CA LEU A 39 -31.06 -38.01 -19.79
C LEU A 39 -31.57 -39.34 -20.40
N PRO A 40 -32.40 -40.11 -19.66
CA PRO A 40 -33.00 -41.35 -20.15
C PRO A 40 -34.34 -41.16 -20.90
N SER A 41 -34.63 -42.12 -21.78
CA SER A 41 -35.82 -42.23 -22.63
C SER A 41 -37.10 -42.65 -21.89
N GLY A 42 -38.26 -42.11 -22.33
CA GLY A 42 -39.58 -42.67 -22.00
C GLY A 42 -40.79 -41.90 -22.55
N ALA A 43 -41.38 -42.45 -23.63
CA ALA A 43 -42.81 -42.44 -24.04
C ALA A 43 -43.52 -41.19 -24.64
N GLY A 44 -43.98 -41.37 -25.89
CA GLY A 44 -45.12 -40.69 -26.54
C GLY A 44 -44.82 -39.30 -27.11
N GLY A 45 -45.12 -38.89 -28.35
CA GLY A 45 -45.94 -39.39 -29.44
C GLY A 45 -46.24 -38.17 -30.34
N LEU A 46 -46.46 -38.40 -31.64
CA LEU A 46 -46.99 -37.47 -32.66
C LEU A 46 -46.03 -36.50 -33.40
N SER A 47 -45.57 -36.99 -34.56
CA SER A 47 -45.82 -36.48 -35.93
C SER A 47 -45.34 -35.10 -36.42
N THR A 48 -44.97 -35.10 -37.72
CA THR A 48 -44.62 -34.02 -38.66
C THR A 48 -43.18 -33.50 -38.52
N GLY A 49 -42.21 -33.71 -39.43
CA GLY A 49 -42.23 -34.09 -40.83
C GLY A 49 -42.09 -32.85 -41.71
N TYR A 50 -40.87 -32.47 -42.08
CA TYR A 50 -40.52 -31.86 -43.38
C TYR A 50 -39.00 -31.88 -43.58
N SER A 51 -38.66 -32.02 -44.85
CA SER A 51 -37.39 -32.47 -45.40
C SER A 51 -36.56 -31.31 -45.95
N GLN A 52 -35.32 -31.63 -46.32
CA GLN A 52 -34.49 -31.02 -47.38
C GLN A 52 -33.54 -29.87 -47.01
N THR A 53 -32.26 -30.25 -47.00
CA THR A 53 -31.15 -29.48 -47.59
C THR A 53 -31.43 -29.13 -49.06
N PRO A 54 -30.89 -28.02 -49.57
CA PRO A 54 -29.79 -28.20 -50.51
C PRO A 54 -28.68 -27.16 -50.41
N SER A 55 -27.47 -27.61 -50.73
CA SER A 55 -26.31 -26.84 -51.12
C SER A 55 -26.49 -26.24 -52.52
N LEU A 56 -26.09 -24.99 -52.75
CA LEU A 56 -25.62 -24.50 -54.05
C LEU A 56 -24.71 -23.27 -53.91
N ALA A 57 -23.75 -23.21 -54.81
CA ALA A 57 -22.63 -22.28 -54.90
C ALA A 57 -23.00 -20.87 -55.39
N GLY A 58 -22.09 -19.89 -55.21
CA GLY A 58 -22.09 -18.66 -55.99
C GLY A 58 -21.37 -17.46 -55.39
N ASP A 59 -20.16 -17.21 -55.90
CA ASP A 59 -19.49 -15.92 -56.13
C ASP A 59 -19.04 -14.96 -55.00
N ARG A 60 -17.69 -14.82 -54.96
CA ARG A 60 -16.88 -13.59 -55.04
C ARG A 60 -17.40 -12.31 -54.36
N SER A 61 -16.64 -11.81 -53.37
CA SER A 61 -16.05 -10.46 -53.49
C SER A 61 -14.89 -10.27 -52.50
N THR A 62 -14.02 -9.34 -52.88
CA THR A 62 -12.62 -9.13 -52.53
C THR A 62 -12.40 -8.44 -51.18
N SER A 63 -11.40 -8.91 -50.43
CA SER A 63 -10.77 -8.15 -49.34
C SER A 63 -10.05 -6.90 -49.86
N PRO A 64 -10.10 -5.78 -49.13
CA PRO A 64 -9.01 -4.82 -49.13
C PRO A 64 -8.26 -4.88 -47.79
N SER A 65 -6.94 -4.90 -47.92
CA SER A 65 -5.95 -4.89 -46.84
C SER A 65 -6.08 -3.66 -45.93
N LEU A 66 -6.02 -3.89 -44.62
CA LEU A 66 -5.85 -2.86 -43.60
C LEU A 66 -4.38 -2.46 -43.53
N SER A 67 -4.09 -1.21 -43.91
CA SER A 67 -2.82 -0.53 -43.63
C SER A 67 -3.11 0.74 -42.83
N ALA A 68 -2.23 1.02 -41.87
CA ALA A 68 -2.07 2.27 -41.11
C ALA A 68 -3.05 2.51 -39.95
N TYR A 69 -2.76 1.89 -38.80
CA TYR A 69 -2.96 2.55 -37.51
C TYR A 69 -1.65 3.28 -37.16
N ASP A 70 -1.71 4.61 -37.22
CA ASP A 70 -0.68 5.51 -36.72
C ASP A 70 -1.02 5.80 -35.24
N ALA A 71 -0.27 5.18 -34.34
CA ALA A 71 -0.34 5.46 -32.91
C ALA A 71 0.88 6.32 -32.56
N PRO A 72 0.70 7.57 -32.08
CA PRO A 72 1.84 8.32 -31.57
C PRO A 72 2.24 7.75 -30.20
N SER A 73 3.22 6.85 -30.23
CA SER A 73 4.04 6.48 -29.09
C SER A 73 5.11 7.56 -28.86
N SER A 74 5.01 8.29 -27.75
CA SER A 74 6.12 8.71 -26.89
C SER A 74 5.65 9.95 -26.12
N LEU A 75 5.30 9.75 -24.85
CA LEU A 75 5.27 10.85 -23.88
C LEU A 75 6.72 11.26 -23.65
N ASP A 76 7.10 12.37 -24.25
CA ASP A 76 8.42 12.97 -24.10
C ASP A 76 8.53 13.60 -22.70
N ILE A 77 9.15 12.87 -21.79
CA ILE A 77 9.27 13.24 -20.36
C ILE A 77 10.10 14.53 -20.20
N ASP A 78 10.99 14.83 -21.15
CA ASP A 78 11.86 16.00 -21.10
C ASP A 78 11.12 17.30 -21.46
N ALA A 79 10.02 17.22 -22.22
CA ALA A 79 9.16 18.37 -22.52
C ALA A 79 8.37 18.89 -21.31
N LEU A 80 8.28 18.11 -20.22
CA LEU A 80 7.66 18.54 -18.95
C LEU A 80 8.64 19.28 -18.02
N LEU A 81 9.95 19.20 -18.28
CA LEU A 81 10.98 19.84 -17.46
C LEU A 81 11.50 21.15 -18.05
N GLU A 82 11.20 21.43 -19.32
CA GLU A 82 11.54 22.69 -20.00
C GLU A 82 10.30 23.55 -20.27
N SER A 83 9.80 24.27 -19.27
CA SER A 83 9.02 25.49 -19.53
C SER A 83 9.36 26.62 -18.56
N ASP A 84 10.31 27.41 -19.04
CA ASP A 84 10.28 28.87 -19.20
C ASP A 84 10.14 29.78 -17.96
N GLY A 85 11.22 30.52 -17.72
CA GLY A 85 11.26 31.71 -16.89
C GLY A 85 10.76 32.93 -17.65
N GLY A 86 9.62 33.48 -17.22
CA GLY A 86 9.11 34.79 -17.63
C GLY A 86 8.21 35.39 -16.55
N PRO A 87 8.31 36.70 -16.24
CA PRO A 87 7.77 37.26 -15.00
C PRO A 87 6.27 37.53 -15.15
N THR A 88 5.45 36.74 -14.48
CA THR A 88 4.01 37.02 -14.34
C THR A 88 3.70 37.34 -12.88
N THR A 89 3.35 38.60 -12.64
CA THR A 89 2.75 39.10 -11.39
C THR A 89 1.41 38.40 -11.15
N HIS A 90 1.44 37.24 -10.50
CA HIS A 90 0.26 36.63 -9.92
C HIS A 90 0.25 36.89 -8.42
N LYS A 91 -0.77 37.64 -8.01
CA LYS A 91 -1.18 37.85 -6.62
C LYS A 91 -1.49 36.46 -6.04
N GLY A 92 -0.51 35.88 -5.34
CA GLY A 92 -0.57 34.53 -4.81
C GLY A 92 -1.76 34.37 -3.86
N ARG A 93 -2.77 33.65 -4.31
CA ARG A 93 -3.63 32.89 -3.41
C ARG A 93 -2.72 31.82 -2.81
N PRO A 94 -2.57 31.72 -1.48
CA PRO A 94 -1.79 30.62 -0.91
C PRO A 94 -2.47 29.34 -1.35
N THR A 95 -1.79 28.55 -2.17
CA THR A 95 -2.08 27.12 -2.27
C THR A 95 -1.88 26.63 -0.85
N ALA A 96 -2.98 26.26 -0.19
CA ALA A 96 -2.90 25.59 1.09
C ALA A 96 -2.14 24.29 0.82
N THR A 97 -0.82 24.33 1.02
CA THR A 97 -0.05 23.12 1.27
C THR A 97 -0.84 22.40 2.34
N SER A 98 -1.21 21.16 2.03
CA SER A 98 -1.88 20.28 2.98
C SER A 98 -1.01 20.27 4.23
N SER A 99 -1.37 21.10 5.22
CA SER A 99 -0.93 20.93 6.59
C SER A 99 -1.63 19.64 7.01
N GLY A 100 -1.07 18.51 6.57
CA GLY A 100 -1.41 17.19 7.06
C GLY A 100 -1.41 17.28 8.57
N TRP A 101 -2.32 16.54 9.19
CA TRP A 101 -2.59 16.62 10.62
C TRP A 101 -1.29 16.68 11.43
N PRO A 102 -0.93 17.83 12.04
CA PRO A 102 0.01 17.77 13.11
C PRO A 102 -0.79 17.25 14.30
N TYR A 103 -0.36 16.12 14.85
CA TYR A 103 -0.69 15.81 16.23
C TYR A 103 -0.54 17.11 17.05
N GLY A 104 -1.53 17.45 17.89
CA GLY A 104 -1.45 18.67 18.68
C GLY A 104 -0.12 18.71 19.44
N LEU A 105 0.41 19.91 19.72
CA LEU A 105 1.70 20.05 20.44
C LEU A 105 1.74 19.31 21.79
N THR A 106 0.58 19.02 22.36
CA THR A 106 0.39 18.26 23.60
C THR A 106 0.47 16.74 23.40
N SER A 107 0.52 16.27 22.16
CA SER A 107 0.54 14.84 21.84
C SER A 107 1.91 14.24 22.14
N PRO A 108 1.97 13.05 22.77
CA PRO A 108 3.24 12.34 22.96
C PRO A 108 3.90 12.01 21.62
N VAL A 109 3.13 11.72 20.56
CA VAL A 109 3.67 11.40 19.24
C VAL A 109 4.40 12.59 18.62
N ALA A 110 3.89 13.81 18.80
CA ALA A 110 4.49 15.02 18.21
C ALA A 110 5.93 15.29 18.70
N ARG A 111 6.32 14.76 19.87
CA ARG A 111 7.64 14.95 20.49
C ARG A 111 8.70 13.95 20.02
N LEU A 112 8.29 12.92 19.27
CA LEU A 112 9.17 11.85 18.82
C LEU A 112 9.96 12.24 17.58
N ASN A 113 11.00 11.47 17.25
CA ASN A 113 11.74 11.65 16.01
C ASN A 113 10.86 11.31 14.79
N PRO A 114 11.10 11.88 13.59
CA PRO A 114 10.29 11.61 12.39
C PRO A 114 10.13 10.11 12.09
N PHE A 115 11.21 9.34 12.22
CA PHE A 115 11.20 7.88 12.05
C PHE A 115 10.26 7.17 13.05
N GLU A 116 10.31 7.55 14.33
CA GLU A 116 9.46 6.98 15.38
C GLU A 116 7.99 7.37 15.17
N GLN A 117 7.73 8.63 14.81
CA GLN A 117 6.39 9.10 14.46
C GLN A 117 5.79 8.28 13.32
N LEU A 118 6.56 8.06 12.25
CA LEU A 118 6.12 7.27 11.09
C LEU A 118 5.97 5.79 11.42
N THR A 119 6.78 5.25 12.32
CA THR A 119 6.64 3.86 12.78
C THR A 119 5.34 3.66 13.54
N LEU A 120 5.00 4.56 14.47
CA LEU A 120 3.72 4.52 15.19
C LEU A 120 2.54 4.78 14.24
N PHE A 121 2.68 5.72 13.31
CA PHE A 121 1.68 5.95 12.28
C PHE A 121 1.45 4.71 11.42
N MET A 122 2.51 4.01 11.02
CA MET A 122 2.42 2.79 10.21
C MET A 122 1.61 1.71 10.94
N ALA A 123 1.94 1.42 12.21
CA ALA A 123 1.17 0.47 13.02
C ALA A 123 -0.30 0.90 13.12
N THR A 124 -0.53 2.18 13.41
CA THR A 124 -1.87 2.76 13.54
C THR A 124 -2.67 2.65 12.24
N GLN A 125 -2.06 2.95 11.10
CA GLN A 125 -2.70 2.90 9.79
C GLN A 125 -3.04 1.46 9.36
N LYS A 126 -2.23 0.46 9.73
CA LYS A 126 -2.52 -0.96 9.43
C LYS A 126 -3.71 -1.48 10.23
N ALA A 127 -3.83 -1.09 11.50
CA ALA A 127 -4.88 -1.57 12.39
C ALA A 127 -6.18 -0.73 12.31
N SER A 128 -6.12 0.47 11.73
CA SER A 128 -7.29 1.33 11.54
C SER A 128 -8.22 0.81 10.43
N PRO A 129 -9.55 0.74 10.65
CA PRO A 129 -10.51 0.35 9.62
C PRO A 129 -10.72 1.43 8.55
N GLU A 130 -10.33 2.68 8.84
CA GLU A 130 -10.43 3.84 7.96
C GLU A 130 -9.05 4.41 7.57
N ILE A 131 -9.06 5.26 6.53
CA ILE A 131 -7.88 6.02 6.12
C ILE A 131 -7.62 7.15 7.12
N LEU A 132 -6.40 7.19 7.67
CA LEU A 132 -5.96 8.27 8.55
C LEU A 132 -5.44 9.44 7.70
N PRO A 133 -5.32 10.65 8.24
CA PRO A 133 -4.63 11.75 7.56
C PRO A 133 -3.17 11.45 7.29
N PHE A 134 -2.71 11.81 6.08
CA PHE A 134 -1.34 11.62 5.67
C PHE A 134 -0.39 12.47 6.55
N PRO A 135 0.67 11.88 7.13
CA PRO A 135 1.59 12.58 8.02
C PRO A 135 2.65 13.32 7.19
N THR A 136 2.25 14.38 6.48
CA THR A 136 3.10 15.07 5.49
C THR A 136 4.41 15.57 6.10
N THR A 137 4.35 16.28 7.22
CA THR A 137 5.54 16.87 7.86
C THR A 137 6.62 15.86 8.24
N PRO A 138 6.38 14.82 9.08
CA PRO A 138 7.42 13.86 9.41
C PRO A 138 7.85 13.01 8.20
N PHE A 139 6.97 12.79 7.22
CA PHE A 139 7.29 12.07 5.97
C PHE A 139 8.32 12.85 5.14
N ASP A 140 8.06 14.14 4.89
CA ASP A 140 8.94 15.02 4.11
C ASP A 140 10.27 15.25 4.83
N LEU A 141 10.24 15.41 6.17
CA LEU A 141 11.46 15.52 6.98
C LEU A 141 12.33 14.26 6.90
N LEU A 142 11.72 13.07 6.99
CA LEU A 142 12.48 11.82 6.88
C LEU A 142 13.08 11.66 5.48
N ILE A 143 12.34 12.01 4.42
CA ILE A 143 12.87 11.99 3.04
C ILE A 143 14.08 12.92 2.93
N GLY A 144 13.96 14.19 3.37
CA GLY A 144 15.07 15.14 3.29
C GLY A 144 16.31 14.68 4.09
N GLN A 145 16.11 14.07 5.26
CA GLN A 145 17.19 13.47 6.04
C GLN A 145 17.86 12.30 5.29
N MET A 146 17.07 11.44 4.66
CA MET A 146 17.57 10.30 3.89
C MET A 146 18.34 10.75 2.64
N GLU A 147 17.88 11.78 1.93
CA GLU A 147 18.57 12.34 0.76
C GLU A 147 19.93 12.93 1.15
N GLN A 148 19.98 13.66 2.26
CA GLN A 148 21.23 14.17 2.80
C GLN A 148 22.20 13.04 3.19
N GLN A 149 21.72 12.02 3.90
CA GLN A 149 22.53 10.87 4.31
C GLN A 149 23.03 10.05 3.12
N GLN A 150 22.20 9.86 2.09
CA GLN A 150 22.59 9.18 0.86
C GLN A 150 23.71 9.96 0.16
N SER A 151 23.61 11.30 0.05
CA SER A 151 24.66 12.13 -0.56
C SER A 151 25.99 12.05 0.18
N ILE A 152 25.97 12.02 1.52
CA ILE A 152 27.18 11.84 2.34
C ILE A 152 27.78 10.44 2.12
N LEU A 153 26.94 9.40 2.13
CA LEU A 153 27.36 8.02 1.89
C LEU A 153 28.02 7.88 0.52
N ASP A 154 27.38 8.41 -0.53
CA ASP A 154 27.89 8.35 -1.90
C ASP A 154 29.24 9.09 -2.02
N SER A 155 29.38 10.22 -1.31
CA SER A 155 30.64 10.98 -1.27
C SER A 155 31.76 10.19 -0.59
N LEU A 156 31.51 9.61 0.59
CA LEU A 156 32.51 8.83 1.33
C LEU A 156 32.90 7.55 0.60
N LEU A 157 31.95 6.87 -0.04
CA LEU A 157 32.21 5.70 -0.87
C LEU A 157 33.05 6.07 -2.10
N HIS A 158 32.74 7.19 -2.75
CA HIS A 158 33.54 7.69 -3.88
C HIS A 158 34.97 8.07 -3.46
N LEU A 159 35.15 8.72 -2.30
CA LEU A 159 36.48 9.02 -1.75
C LEU A 159 37.25 7.73 -1.41
N SER A 160 36.58 6.73 -0.86
CA SER A 160 37.15 5.42 -0.54
C SER A 160 37.67 4.71 -1.82
N HIS A 161 36.91 4.79 -2.92
CA HIS A 161 37.29 4.20 -4.21
C HIS A 161 38.35 4.98 -5.00
N LEU A 162 38.58 6.26 -4.67
CA LEU A 162 39.62 7.12 -5.26
C LEU A 162 40.97 7.03 -4.55
N ASN A 163 41.06 6.28 -3.44
CA ASN A 163 42.30 6.06 -2.72
C ASN A 163 43.10 4.77 -3.07
N PRO A 164 43.08 4.20 -4.31
CA PRO A 164 43.92 3.04 -4.62
C PRO A 164 45.31 3.39 -5.17
N SER A 165 45.70 4.67 -5.32
CA SER A 165 47.01 5.00 -5.90
C SER A 165 47.50 6.44 -5.68
N THR A 166 48.19 6.67 -4.56
CA THR A 166 49.31 7.63 -4.53
C THR A 166 50.50 7.06 -3.76
N PHE A 167 51.16 6.03 -4.31
CA PHE A 167 52.62 5.77 -4.21
C PHE A 167 52.91 4.49 -5.03
N ASP A 168 53.27 4.64 -6.31
CA ASP A 168 54.64 4.72 -6.83
C ASP A 168 55.33 3.34 -6.95
N GLU A 169 55.91 3.14 -8.12
CA GLU A 169 56.29 1.89 -8.77
C GLU A 169 57.67 1.38 -8.30
N THR A 170 58.05 1.59 -7.04
CA THR A 170 59.35 1.12 -6.53
C THR A 170 59.30 0.64 -5.07
N ALA A 171 60.00 -0.49 -4.84
CA ALA A 171 60.37 -1.11 -3.57
C ALA A 171 59.49 -2.28 -3.07
N ASP A 172 60.01 -3.49 -3.30
CA ASP A 172 59.99 -4.61 -2.35
C ASP A 172 60.08 -4.10 -0.88
N GLU A 173 59.39 -4.81 0.03
CA GLU A 173 59.46 -4.68 1.51
C GLU A 173 58.49 -3.71 2.25
N ALA A 174 57.29 -3.43 1.74
CA ALA A 174 56.25 -2.69 2.49
C ALA A 174 54.93 -3.47 2.75
N GLN A 175 55.02 -4.80 2.87
CA GLN A 175 53.89 -5.67 3.23
C GLN A 175 53.58 -5.60 4.75
N ALA A 176 53.18 -4.45 5.31
CA ALA A 176 52.76 -4.39 6.73
C ALA A 176 51.97 -3.15 7.23
N ALA A 177 51.62 -2.15 6.41
CA ALA A 177 50.98 -0.94 6.96
C ALA A 177 49.87 -0.35 6.07
N GLY A 178 48.63 -0.80 6.32
CA GLY A 178 47.45 0.09 6.41
C GLY A 178 46.92 0.76 5.15
N ALA A 179 47.00 0.14 3.97
CA ALA A 179 46.37 0.64 2.73
C ALA A 179 45.09 -0.15 2.34
N GLY A 180 44.35 -0.63 3.33
CA GLY A 180 42.97 -1.07 3.16
C GLY A 180 42.06 -0.03 3.80
N VAL A 181 40.85 0.17 3.26
CA VAL A 181 39.79 0.92 3.96
C VAL A 181 39.77 0.46 5.41
N ASP A 182 39.82 1.41 6.35
CA ASP A 182 39.70 1.10 7.77
C ASP A 182 38.46 0.22 7.96
N GLU A 183 38.64 -1.03 8.42
CA GLU A 183 37.55 -2.01 8.50
C GLU A 183 36.38 -1.43 9.33
N ASP A 184 36.73 -0.60 10.32
CA ASP A 184 35.79 0.15 11.16
C ASP A 184 35.04 1.26 10.41
N GLU A 185 35.63 1.89 9.39
CA GLU A 185 34.97 2.88 8.54
C GLU A 185 34.01 2.20 7.56
N TYR A 186 34.44 1.10 6.95
CA TYR A 186 33.59 0.28 6.07
C TYR A 186 32.37 -0.26 6.83
N LEU A 187 32.57 -0.77 8.06
CA LEU A 187 31.48 -1.24 8.91
C LEU A 187 30.49 -0.12 9.25
N ARG A 188 30.99 1.08 9.57
CA ARG A 188 30.15 2.27 9.83
C ARG A 188 29.33 2.68 8.61
N LEU A 189 29.93 2.67 7.42
CA LEU A 189 29.24 2.99 6.18
C LEU A 189 28.12 2.00 5.87
N ASN A 190 28.39 0.70 6.05
CA ASN A 190 27.41 -0.36 5.87
C ASN A 190 26.23 -0.23 6.86
N LEU A 191 26.52 0.11 8.12
CA LEU A 191 25.46 0.35 9.12
C LEU A 191 24.51 1.47 8.68
N VAL A 192 25.05 2.59 8.18
CA VAL A 192 24.24 3.71 7.67
C VAL A 192 23.42 3.28 6.44
N GLN A 193 23.98 2.46 5.55
CA GLN A 193 23.26 1.93 4.41
C GLN A 193 22.06 1.08 4.82
N VAL A 194 22.23 0.18 5.78
CA VAL A 194 21.14 -0.65 6.32
C VAL A 194 20.05 0.21 6.98
N ASP A 195 20.45 1.26 7.72
CA ASP A 195 19.48 2.19 8.31
C ASP A 195 18.68 2.96 7.25
N LEU A 196 19.31 3.39 6.16
CA LEU A 196 18.63 4.01 5.01
C LEU A 196 17.64 3.04 4.37
N GLU A 197 18.00 1.77 4.21
CA GLU A 197 17.11 0.74 3.67
C GLU A 197 15.89 0.52 4.58
N ARG A 198 16.07 0.54 5.90
CA ARG A 198 14.98 0.46 6.88
C ARG A 198 14.02 1.65 6.76
N CYS A 199 14.54 2.86 6.60
CA CYS A 199 13.71 4.05 6.37
C CYS A 199 12.97 3.99 5.03
N LYS A 200 13.65 3.58 3.94
CA LYS A 200 13.03 3.35 2.61
C LYS A 200 11.91 2.32 2.71
N TRP A 201 12.12 1.23 3.44
CA TRP A 201 11.10 0.20 3.67
C TRP A 201 9.88 0.79 4.39
N LEU A 202 10.08 1.54 5.48
CA LEU A 202 8.99 2.14 6.25
C LEU A 202 8.13 3.07 5.38
N LEU A 203 8.76 3.98 4.62
CA LEU A 203 8.03 4.90 3.73
C LEU A 203 7.21 4.14 2.68
N LYS A 204 7.81 3.11 2.04
CA LYS A 204 7.10 2.27 1.07
C LYS A 204 5.93 1.51 1.71
N GLN A 205 6.10 1.02 2.93
CA GLN A 205 5.06 0.29 3.65
C GLN A 205 3.87 1.18 4.00
N ILE A 206 4.12 2.43 4.40
CA ILE A 206 3.08 3.43 4.66
C ILE A 206 2.26 3.68 3.40
N VAL A 207 2.91 3.99 2.28
CA VAL A 207 2.23 4.29 1.02
C VAL A 207 1.44 3.07 0.52
N ARG A 208 2.02 1.87 0.57
CA ARG A 208 1.33 0.64 0.15
C ARG A 208 0.08 0.36 0.98
N SER A 209 0.19 0.39 2.31
CA SER A 209 -0.94 0.11 3.20
C SER A 209 -2.09 1.09 2.99
N ARG A 210 -1.76 2.37 2.74
CA ARG A 210 -2.76 3.39 2.42
C ARG A 210 -3.38 3.19 1.04
N MET A 211 -2.58 2.80 0.06
CA MET A 211 -3.04 2.51 -1.30
C MET A 211 -4.07 1.36 -1.32
N ASP A 212 -3.84 0.31 -0.54
CA ASP A 212 -4.77 -0.82 -0.43
C ASP A 212 -6.14 -0.38 0.11
N LEU A 213 -6.14 0.49 1.14
CA LEU A 213 -7.36 1.08 1.69
C LEU A 213 -8.04 2.03 0.70
N LEU A 214 -7.29 2.83 -0.05
CA LEU A 214 -7.81 3.72 -1.08
C LEU A 214 -8.51 2.94 -2.19
N GLN A 215 -7.93 1.84 -2.65
CA GLN A 215 -8.55 0.99 -3.67
C GLN A 215 -9.85 0.34 -3.16
N LYS A 216 -9.86 -0.09 -1.90
CA LYS A 216 -11.04 -0.69 -1.25
C LYS A 216 -12.18 0.31 -1.09
N TYR A 217 -11.87 1.53 -0.65
CA TYR A 217 -12.86 2.56 -0.29
C TYR A 217 -12.91 3.72 -1.29
N ALA A 218 -12.54 3.49 -2.57
CA ALA A 218 -12.35 4.56 -3.54
C ALA A 218 -13.58 5.47 -3.70
N GLY A 219 -14.75 4.89 -3.95
CA GLY A 219 -16.01 5.63 -4.07
C GLY A 219 -16.37 6.39 -2.78
N PHE A 220 -16.08 5.81 -1.61
CA PHE A 220 -16.37 6.43 -0.32
C PHE A 220 -15.54 7.70 -0.10
N VAL A 221 -14.26 7.65 -0.47
CA VAL A 221 -13.30 8.75 -0.30
C VAL A 221 -13.53 9.85 -1.34
N VAL A 222 -13.74 9.50 -2.62
CA VAL A 222 -14.01 10.48 -3.69
C VAL A 222 -15.29 11.26 -3.41
N GLY A 223 -16.33 10.58 -2.90
CA GLY A 223 -17.62 11.20 -2.60
C GLY A 223 -17.66 12.08 -1.35
N ARG A 224 -16.57 12.17 -0.56
CA ARG A 224 -16.53 12.92 0.71
C ARG A 224 -15.32 13.84 0.78
N ALA A 225 -15.57 15.15 0.82
CA ALA A 225 -14.50 16.16 0.88
C ALA A 225 -13.60 16.01 2.11
N ARG A 226 -14.17 15.61 3.26
CA ARG A 226 -13.41 15.38 4.51
C ARG A 226 -12.42 14.23 4.40
N GLU A 227 -12.77 13.18 3.66
CA GLU A 227 -11.91 12.02 3.45
C GLU A 227 -10.85 12.32 2.39
N LYS A 228 -11.21 13.05 1.32
CA LYS A 228 -10.26 13.52 0.31
C LYS A 228 -9.21 14.48 0.89
N ALA A 229 -9.56 15.26 1.92
CA ALA A 229 -8.61 16.13 2.63
C ALA A 229 -7.53 15.38 3.43
N LYS A 230 -7.71 14.07 3.68
CA LYS A 230 -6.74 13.22 4.39
C LYS A 230 -5.57 12.75 3.51
N LEU A 231 -5.65 13.00 2.20
CA LEU A 231 -4.74 12.44 1.21
C LEU A 231 -3.58 13.38 0.90
N ASN A 232 -2.45 12.78 0.49
CA ASN A 232 -1.40 13.54 -0.19
C ASN A 232 -1.84 13.87 -1.65
N ALA A 233 -1.20 14.85 -2.29
CA ALA A 233 -1.48 15.25 -3.67
C ALA A 233 -1.32 14.10 -4.67
N SER A 234 -0.30 13.25 -4.50
CA SER A 234 -0.10 12.05 -5.33
C SER A 234 -1.20 11.01 -5.11
N GLU A 235 -1.59 10.77 -3.86
CA GLU A 235 -2.70 9.86 -3.51
C GLU A 235 -4.03 10.35 -4.08
N ALA A 236 -4.29 11.66 -4.03
CA ALA A 236 -5.50 12.26 -4.58
C ALA A 236 -5.59 12.10 -6.10
N ARG A 237 -4.48 12.31 -6.83
CA ARG A 237 -4.42 12.09 -8.28
C ARG A 237 -4.66 10.62 -8.63
N PHE A 238 -3.93 9.71 -7.98
CA PHE A 238 -4.12 8.27 -8.17
C PHE A 238 -5.57 7.85 -7.94
N LEU A 239 -6.18 8.34 -6.87
CA LEU A 239 -7.55 7.99 -6.50
C LEU A 239 -8.57 8.45 -7.54
N ASP A 240 -8.42 9.68 -8.03
CA ASP A 240 -9.30 10.25 -9.05
C ASP A 240 -9.19 9.44 -10.36
N GLU A 241 -7.97 9.14 -10.81
CA GLU A 241 -7.71 8.32 -12.01
C GLU A 241 -8.25 6.89 -11.87
N PHE A 242 -7.95 6.22 -10.75
CA PHE A 242 -8.40 4.86 -10.48
C PHE A 242 -9.93 4.76 -10.44
N TRP A 243 -10.60 5.73 -9.80
CA TRP A 243 -12.05 5.72 -9.70
C TRP A 243 -12.74 5.98 -11.04
N GLN A 244 -12.20 6.89 -11.86
CA GLN A 244 -12.70 7.10 -13.22
C GLN A 244 -12.52 5.85 -14.09
N LEU A 245 -11.33 5.25 -14.07
CA LEU A 245 -11.06 4.01 -14.80
C LEU A 245 -12.03 2.89 -14.39
N LYS A 246 -12.29 2.75 -13.09
CA LYS A 246 -13.22 1.76 -12.56
C LYS A 246 -14.66 2.03 -13.05
N LYS A 247 -15.11 3.28 -13.03
CA LYS A 247 -16.42 3.69 -13.57
C LYS A 247 -16.56 3.36 -15.05
N ASP A 248 -15.58 3.73 -15.86
CA ASP A 248 -15.58 3.50 -17.31
C ASP A 248 -15.59 2.01 -17.65
N HIS A 249 -14.83 1.21 -16.90
CA HIS A 249 -14.82 -0.24 -17.06
C HIS A 249 -16.18 -0.86 -16.74
N PHE A 250 -16.79 -0.52 -15.60
CA PHE A 250 -18.12 -1.04 -15.26
C PHE A 250 -19.21 -0.54 -16.22
N HIS A 251 -19.12 0.71 -16.68
CA HIS A 251 -20.05 1.27 -17.64
C HIS A 251 -20.01 0.53 -18.97
N SER A 252 -18.81 0.28 -19.51
CA SER A 252 -18.66 -0.45 -20.78
C SER A 252 -18.95 -1.95 -20.65
N ALA A 253 -18.68 -2.59 -19.50
CA ALA A 253 -18.87 -4.02 -19.32
C ALA A 253 -20.31 -4.42 -19.02
N VAL A 254 -21.03 -3.66 -18.18
CA VAL A 254 -22.34 -4.06 -17.66
C VAL A 254 -23.33 -2.90 -17.61
N LEU A 255 -22.95 -1.77 -17.00
CA LEU A 255 -23.95 -0.77 -16.62
C LEU A 255 -24.63 -0.13 -17.82
N GLY A 256 -23.92 0.09 -18.94
CA GLY A 256 -24.51 0.64 -20.17
C GLY A 256 -25.58 -0.24 -20.83
N TYR A 257 -25.75 -1.49 -20.38
CA TYR A 257 -26.80 -2.40 -20.83
C TYR A 257 -27.99 -2.49 -19.87
N LEU A 258 -27.91 -1.83 -18.71
CA LEU A 258 -29.00 -1.79 -17.73
C LEU A 258 -29.99 -0.65 -18.05
N PRO A 259 -31.14 -0.58 -17.38
CA PRO A 259 -31.97 0.63 -17.39
C PRO A 259 -31.26 1.81 -16.75
N GLU A 260 -31.55 3.03 -17.22
CA GLU A 260 -30.87 4.29 -16.82
C GLU A 260 -30.83 4.50 -15.30
N GLN A 261 -31.84 4.03 -14.56
CA GLN A 261 -31.91 4.14 -13.10
C GLN A 261 -30.81 3.35 -12.37
N LEU A 262 -30.15 2.40 -13.04
CA LEU A 262 -29.13 1.51 -12.48
C LEU A 262 -27.73 1.77 -13.03
N HIS A 263 -27.54 2.84 -13.82
CA HIS A 263 -26.24 3.18 -14.40
C HIS A 263 -25.26 3.78 -13.37
N ASP A 264 -25.77 4.30 -12.25
CA ASP A 264 -24.94 5.01 -11.27
C ASP A 264 -24.40 4.06 -10.18
N LEU A 265 -23.06 4.04 -10.06
CA LEU A 265 -22.33 3.31 -9.02
C LEU A 265 -22.34 4.02 -7.66
N THR A 266 -22.74 5.29 -7.62
CA THR A 266 -22.82 6.09 -6.39
C THR A 266 -24.24 6.16 -5.82
N ALA A 267 -25.16 5.39 -6.39
CA ALA A 267 -26.53 5.29 -5.90
C ALA A 267 -26.57 4.85 -4.42
N GLY A 268 -27.35 5.58 -3.62
CA GLY A 268 -27.53 5.31 -2.19
C GLY A 268 -26.40 5.79 -1.29
N GLN A 269 -25.40 6.51 -1.81
CA GLN A 269 -24.38 7.13 -0.97
C GLN A 269 -25.04 8.19 -0.07
N PRO A 270 -24.96 8.08 1.27
CA PRO A 270 -25.43 9.14 2.14
C PRO A 270 -24.59 10.39 1.87
N THR A 271 -25.25 11.50 1.53
CA THR A 271 -24.60 12.81 1.56
C THR A 271 -24.18 13.12 3.00
N ASP A 272 -23.21 14.02 3.19
CA ASP A 272 -22.59 14.33 4.50
C ASP A 272 -23.58 14.66 5.65
N GLN A 273 -24.88 14.82 5.35
CA GLN A 273 -25.97 15.09 6.28
C GLN A 273 -26.65 13.82 6.86
N ASP A 274 -26.53 12.65 6.20
CA ASP A 274 -27.23 11.41 6.57
C ASP A 274 -26.33 10.36 7.26
N ALA A 275 -25.16 10.78 7.75
CA ALA A 275 -24.09 9.93 8.31
C ALA A 275 -24.46 9.14 9.60
N GLN A 276 -25.72 9.20 10.05
CA GLN A 276 -26.22 8.48 11.22
C GLN A 276 -27.17 7.32 10.90
N GLN A 277 -27.56 7.10 9.65
CA GLN A 277 -28.45 5.97 9.33
C GLN A 277 -27.66 4.67 9.08
N PRO A 278 -27.90 3.62 9.88
CA PRO A 278 -27.29 2.31 9.65
C PRO A 278 -27.85 1.72 8.36
N SER A 279 -26.95 1.37 7.44
CA SER A 279 -27.14 0.47 6.29
C SER A 279 -28.58 0.42 5.75
N ASN A 280 -28.96 1.44 4.99
CA ASN A 280 -29.91 1.19 3.93
C ASN A 280 -29.28 0.15 2.98
N SER A 281 -29.98 -0.94 2.68
CA SER A 281 -29.55 -2.00 1.76
C SER A 281 -29.28 -1.53 0.32
N SER A 282 -29.39 -0.22 0.09
CA SER A 282 -29.17 0.48 -1.17
C SER A 282 -27.82 1.19 -1.26
N ASN A 283 -26.99 1.26 -0.19
CA ASN A 283 -25.67 1.87 -0.31
C ASN A 283 -24.69 0.88 -0.96
N MET A 284 -24.40 1.10 -2.24
CA MET A 284 -23.48 0.27 -3.02
C MET A 284 -22.00 0.64 -2.82
N VAL A 285 -21.71 1.72 -2.09
CA VAL A 285 -20.35 2.21 -1.85
C VAL A 285 -19.84 1.63 -0.52
N PRO A 286 -18.85 0.72 -0.54
CA PRO A 286 -18.30 0.17 0.70
C PRO A 286 -17.64 1.27 1.53
N GLY A 287 -18.05 1.39 2.79
CA GLY A 287 -17.46 2.30 3.76
C GLY A 287 -16.60 1.54 4.79
N PRO A 288 -15.74 2.25 5.53
CA PRO A 288 -14.99 1.66 6.63
C PRO A 288 -15.93 1.27 7.78
N ASP A 289 -15.71 0.09 8.37
CA ASP A 289 -16.42 -0.36 9.55
C ASP A 289 -15.82 0.28 10.80
N LEU A 290 -16.48 1.31 11.34
CA LEU A 290 -16.01 2.02 12.52
C LEU A 290 -16.26 1.25 13.83
N ASP A 291 -17.10 0.23 13.83
CA ASP A 291 -17.40 -0.55 15.03
C ASP A 291 -16.48 -1.77 15.18
N ALA A 292 -15.55 -1.96 14.24
CA ALA A 292 -14.51 -2.98 14.29
C ALA A 292 -13.69 -2.92 15.61
N PRO A 293 -13.43 -4.08 16.26
CA PRO A 293 -12.62 -4.14 17.46
C PRO A 293 -11.14 -3.93 17.12
N VAL A 294 -10.46 -3.09 17.89
CA VAL A 294 -9.05 -2.75 17.71
C VAL A 294 -8.29 -2.79 19.02
N PHE A 295 -7.05 -3.25 18.98
CA PHE A 295 -6.14 -3.15 20.12
C PHE A 295 -5.53 -1.76 20.15
N ILE A 296 -5.62 -1.10 21.32
CA ILE A 296 -5.00 0.19 21.56
C ILE A 296 -3.95 0.07 22.66
N ARG A 297 -2.86 0.83 22.53
CA ARG A 297 -1.92 1.14 23.60
C ARG A 297 -2.01 2.63 23.91
N CYS A 298 -2.24 2.97 25.18
CA CYS A 298 -2.30 4.35 25.62
C CYS A 298 -0.89 4.91 25.83
N LEU A 299 -0.56 6.04 25.17
CA LEU A 299 0.75 6.70 25.34
C LEU A 299 0.75 7.68 26.52
N GLN A 300 -0.44 8.06 27.00
CA GLN A 300 -0.64 8.94 28.15
C GLN A 300 -1.96 8.59 28.85
N ASP A 301 -2.15 9.12 30.06
CA ASP A 301 -3.41 8.98 30.80
C ASP A 301 -4.55 9.69 30.04
N CYS A 302 -5.51 8.91 29.53
CA CYS A 302 -6.65 9.42 28.75
C CYS A 302 -7.94 9.51 29.59
N GLY A 303 -7.90 9.11 30.86
CA GLY A 303 -9.05 9.15 31.77
C GLY A 303 -10.09 8.08 31.46
N SER A 304 -11.33 8.30 31.90
CA SER A 304 -12.44 7.36 31.68
C SER A 304 -13.21 7.71 30.40
N ILE A 305 -13.34 6.75 29.48
CA ILE A 305 -14.14 6.88 28.26
C ILE A 305 -15.48 6.15 28.42
N ASN A 306 -16.53 6.70 27.81
CA ASN A 306 -17.84 6.05 27.78
C ASN A 306 -17.92 5.09 26.59
N LEU A 307 -18.20 3.82 26.87
CA LEU A 307 -18.48 2.81 25.87
C LEU A 307 -19.94 2.92 25.40
N PRO A 308 -20.26 2.41 24.19
CA PRO A 308 -21.64 2.40 23.69
C PRO A 308 -22.63 1.65 24.60
N ASP A 309 -22.13 0.71 25.41
CA ASP A 309 -22.91 -0.10 26.34
C ASP A 309 -23.11 0.61 27.71
N ASN A 310 -22.80 1.91 27.78
CA ASN A 310 -22.89 2.77 28.98
C ASN A 310 -21.92 2.40 30.12
N GLU A 311 -20.98 1.50 29.84
CA GLU A 311 -19.85 1.17 30.71
C GLU A 311 -18.73 2.20 30.54
N GLN A 312 -17.96 2.43 31.60
CA GLN A 312 -16.79 3.31 31.56
C GLN A 312 -15.50 2.49 31.59
N ALA A 313 -14.63 2.70 30.60
CA ALA A 313 -13.30 2.12 30.59
C ALA A 313 -12.28 3.18 31.02
N THR A 314 -11.44 2.87 32.01
CA THR A 314 -10.38 3.77 32.47
C THR A 314 -9.09 3.48 31.71
N LEU A 315 -8.59 4.49 30.99
CA LEU A 315 -7.40 4.41 30.15
C LEU A 315 -6.21 5.09 30.85
N SER A 316 -5.35 4.27 31.45
CA SER A 316 -4.08 4.73 32.04
C SER A 316 -2.93 4.66 31.02
N ALA A 317 -1.86 5.42 31.25
CA ALA A 317 -0.65 5.37 30.45
C ALA A 317 -0.08 3.93 30.39
N GLU A 318 0.44 3.55 29.22
CA GLU A 318 1.00 2.23 28.88
C GLU A 318 0.05 1.04 29.04
N SER A 319 -1.24 1.26 29.28
CA SER A 319 -2.24 0.19 29.31
C SER A 319 -2.71 -0.18 27.90
N VAL A 320 -2.99 -1.48 27.71
CA VAL A 320 -3.49 -2.04 26.45
C VAL A 320 -4.95 -2.47 26.62
N HIS A 321 -5.81 -2.05 25.70
CA HIS A 321 -7.25 -2.34 25.73
C HIS A 321 -7.75 -2.80 24.36
N LEU A 322 -8.80 -3.62 24.35
CA LEU A 322 -9.53 -4.02 23.14
C LEU A 322 -10.88 -3.31 23.11
N LEU A 323 -11.07 -2.38 22.19
CA LEU A 323 -12.24 -1.50 22.14
C LEU A 323 -12.76 -1.34 20.70
N ARG A 324 -14.02 -0.93 20.55
CA ARG A 324 -14.55 -0.55 19.23
C ARG A 324 -13.89 0.74 18.75
N TYR A 325 -13.42 0.77 17.50
CA TYR A 325 -12.67 1.90 16.94
C TYR A 325 -13.43 3.23 17.06
N ARG A 326 -14.75 3.23 16.85
CA ARG A 326 -15.63 4.40 16.96
C ARG A 326 -15.48 5.17 18.27
N SER A 327 -15.32 4.47 19.40
CA SER A 327 -15.23 5.08 20.73
C SER A 327 -13.89 5.80 20.94
N ILE A 328 -12.82 5.29 20.32
CA ILE A 328 -11.44 5.74 20.53
C ILE A 328 -10.88 6.55 19.35
N ARG A 329 -11.64 6.68 18.25
CA ARG A 329 -11.21 7.39 17.03
C ARG A 329 -10.67 8.78 17.31
N HIS A 330 -11.33 9.54 18.18
CA HIS A 330 -10.89 10.88 18.56
C HIS A 330 -9.54 10.89 19.31
N LEU A 331 -9.24 9.86 20.12
CA LEU A 331 -7.96 9.73 20.82
C LEU A 331 -6.82 9.36 19.86
N VAL A 332 -7.11 8.52 18.86
CA VAL A 332 -6.16 8.19 17.77
C VAL A 332 -5.81 9.47 17.01
N TYR A 333 -6.82 10.27 16.70
CA TYR A 333 -6.69 11.54 15.98
C TYR A 333 -5.89 12.58 16.77
N GLN A 334 -5.93 12.52 18.10
CA GLN A 334 -5.09 13.36 18.98
C GLN A 334 -3.66 12.83 19.15
N GLY A 335 -3.40 11.57 18.79
CA GLY A 335 -2.14 10.88 19.06
C GLY A 335 -1.94 10.54 20.54
N SER A 336 -3.03 10.45 21.32
CA SER A 336 -2.97 10.01 22.72
C SER A 336 -2.84 8.49 22.84
N VAL A 337 -3.29 7.76 21.82
CA VAL A 337 -3.26 6.30 21.74
C VAL A 337 -2.72 5.87 20.38
N VAL A 338 -2.11 4.68 20.34
CA VAL A 338 -1.62 4.03 19.12
C VAL A 338 -2.33 2.69 18.97
N LEU A 339 -2.68 2.32 17.74
CA LEU A 339 -3.24 1.00 17.47
C LEU A 339 -2.10 -0.01 17.28
N LEU A 340 -2.32 -1.24 17.73
CA LEU A 340 -1.36 -2.34 17.66
C LEU A 340 -1.65 -3.30 16.50
#